data_AF-A0A3G0YWH6-F1
#
_entry.id   AF-A0A3G0YWH6-F1
#
_cell.length_a   1.000
_cell.length_b   1.000
_cell.length_c   1.000
_cell.angle_alpha   90.00
_cell.angle_beta   90.00
_cell.angle_gamma   90.00
#
_symmetry.space_group_name_H-M   'P 1'
#
loop_
_entity.id
_entity.type
_entity.pdbx_description
1 polymer ?
#
loop_
_entity_poly.entity_id
_entity_poly.type
_entity_poly.pdbx_seq_one_letter_code
_entity_poly.pdbx_strand_id
1 'polypeptide(L)'
;LVVSRRGKDSASSVFALILETRGTHQSNCVFDALMNAYLDSGFVSDAFQCFRLIRKHNFRIPFHVCGCLLDKMLKLNSPAVAWEYFLEILDAGFPPKVYAFNVLMHKMCKEGKIEQAQMVFDEIGKRGLRPSVVSFNTLINGYCKSGNLEEGFRLKRDMEESRTWPDVYTYSVLINGLCKECRLDDANLLFDEMCERGLVPNFVTFTTLIDGQCKNGRIDLAMEIYQKMLGRGIKPDVITYNTLINGLCKVGDLKEARKLVDEMNMTGVKPDTITYTTLIDGCCKEGDLHSALEIRQGMIIQGIELDNVAFTALISGLCREGRNLDAEKMLREMLDSGMKPDDATYTMVIDGFCKKGNVKMGFKLHKEMQSDDYVPSVVTYNALMNGLCKLGQMKNADMLLHAMI
;
A
#
# COMPACT_ATOMS: atom_id res chain seq x y z
N LEU A 1 -40.59 6.74 11.05
CA LEU A 1 -41.07 7.50 12.22
C LEU A 1 -40.80 6.80 13.55
N VAL A 2 -41.20 5.54 13.77
CA VAL A 2 -40.92 4.84 15.05
C VAL A 2 -39.43 4.53 15.21
N VAL A 3 -38.79 3.94 14.20
CA VAL A 3 -37.35 3.62 14.18
C VAL A 3 -36.50 4.89 14.37
N SER A 4 -36.79 5.94 13.60
CA SER A 4 -36.08 7.23 13.68
C SER A 4 -36.25 7.94 15.03
N ARG A 5 -37.34 7.67 15.77
CA ARG A 5 -37.58 8.25 17.11
C ARG A 5 -36.97 7.42 18.24
N ARG A 6 -36.94 6.10 18.10
CA ARG A 6 -36.39 5.16 19.12
C ARG A 6 -34.87 5.09 19.07
N GLY A 7 -34.26 5.36 17.91
CA GLY A 7 -32.80 5.40 17.76
C GLY A 7 -32.14 4.03 17.68
N LYS A 8 -30.82 4.01 17.85
CA LYS A 8 -29.96 2.82 17.81
C LYS A 8 -30.29 1.85 18.96
N ASP A 9 -30.06 0.55 18.75
CA ASP A 9 -30.23 -0.52 19.72
C ASP A 9 -31.69 -0.71 20.20
N SER A 10 -32.64 -0.30 19.36
CA SER A 10 -34.08 -0.35 19.65
C SER A 10 -34.79 -1.55 19.03
N ALA A 11 -34.15 -2.31 18.14
CA ALA A 11 -34.75 -3.40 17.36
C ALA A 11 -35.56 -4.37 18.22
N SER A 12 -34.97 -4.88 19.31
CA SER A 12 -35.63 -5.87 20.19
C SER A 12 -36.89 -5.32 20.86
N SER A 13 -36.84 -4.07 21.33
CA SER A 13 -37.98 -3.42 21.98
C SER A 13 -39.13 -3.15 21.01
N VAL A 14 -38.81 -2.67 19.80
CA VAL A 14 -39.80 -2.36 18.77
C VAL A 14 -40.40 -3.66 18.23
N PHE A 15 -39.59 -4.71 18.06
CA PHE A 15 -40.04 -6.03 17.64
C PHE A 15 -41.00 -6.65 18.68
N ALA A 16 -40.68 -6.59 19.97
CA ALA A 16 -41.54 -7.09 21.05
C ALA A 16 -42.89 -6.37 21.10
N LEU A 17 -42.91 -5.04 20.98
CA LEU A 17 -44.14 -4.25 20.92
C LEU A 17 -45.02 -4.64 19.71
N ILE A 18 -44.39 -4.94 18.56
CA ILE A 18 -45.11 -5.43 17.38
C ILE A 18 -45.70 -6.83 17.62
N LEU A 19 -45.07 -7.68 18.43
CA LEU A 19 -45.64 -8.97 18.80
C LEU A 19 -46.81 -8.82 19.77
N GLU A 20 -46.69 -7.96 20.79
CA GLU A 20 -47.74 -7.74 21.80
C GLU A 20 -49.01 -7.12 21.23
N THR A 21 -48.88 -6.29 20.19
CA THR A 21 -50.01 -5.60 19.54
C THR A 21 -50.73 -6.44 18.48
N ARG A 22 -50.24 -7.64 18.14
CA ARG A 22 -50.80 -8.50 17.09
C ARG A 22 -51.98 -9.33 17.56
N GLY A 23 -53.18 -8.76 17.44
CA GLY A 23 -54.43 -9.52 17.24
C GLY A 23 -54.56 -10.00 15.79
N THR A 24 -54.67 -11.31 15.59
CA THR A 24 -55.29 -12.04 14.46
C THR A 24 -54.78 -11.92 13.01
N HIS A 25 -53.76 -11.13 12.63
CA HIS A 25 -53.25 -11.15 11.23
C HIS A 25 -51.75 -11.47 11.09
N GLN A 26 -51.44 -12.62 10.47
CA GLN A 26 -50.10 -13.10 10.10
C GLN A 26 -49.47 -12.33 8.92
N SER A 27 -49.48 -10.98 8.94
CA SER A 27 -48.85 -10.23 7.86
C SER A 27 -47.33 -10.14 8.08
N ASN A 28 -46.59 -10.93 7.31
CA ASN A 28 -45.12 -10.92 7.27
C ASN A 28 -44.56 -9.55 6.82
N CYS A 29 -45.34 -8.78 6.06
CA CYS A 29 -44.93 -7.50 5.46
C CYS A 29 -44.50 -6.44 6.49
N VAL A 30 -44.98 -6.51 7.73
CA VAL A 30 -44.62 -5.55 8.79
C VAL A 30 -43.16 -5.73 9.21
N PHE A 31 -42.64 -6.96 9.21
CA PHE A 31 -41.24 -7.21 9.55
C PHE A 31 -40.29 -6.82 8.42
N ASP A 32 -40.71 -7.02 7.17
CA ASP A 32 -40.00 -6.53 5.98
C ASP A 32 -39.86 -5.00 6.04
N ALA A 33 -40.97 -4.30 6.33
CA ALA A 33 -40.99 -2.85 6.49
C ALA A 33 -40.15 -2.36 7.68
N LEU A 34 -40.15 -3.10 8.79
CA LEU A 34 -39.32 -2.78 9.95
C LEU A 34 -37.83 -2.88 9.64
N MET A 35 -37.40 -3.98 9.02
CA MET A 35 -36.00 -4.17 8.61
C MET A 35 -35.56 -3.10 7.62
N ASN A 36 -36.38 -2.79 6.61
CA ASN A 36 -36.10 -1.70 5.66
C ASN A 36 -35.99 -0.34 6.37
N ALA A 37 -36.89 -0.04 7.31
CA ALA A 37 -36.84 1.23 8.04
C ALA A 37 -35.55 1.40 8.86
N TYR A 38 -35.04 0.32 9.47
CA TYR A 38 -33.72 0.33 10.13
C TYR A 38 -32.57 0.49 9.14
N LEU A 39 -32.64 -0.19 7.99
CA LEU A 39 -31.62 -0.09 6.94
C LEU A 39 -31.55 1.34 6.34
N ASP A 40 -32.69 1.94 6.01
CA ASP A 40 -32.80 3.30 5.48
C ASP A 40 -32.33 4.35 6.48
N SER A 41 -32.51 4.09 7.78
CA SER A 41 -32.02 4.95 8.87
C SER A 41 -30.52 4.75 9.18
N GLY A 42 -29.83 3.82 8.47
CA GLY A 42 -28.41 3.52 8.68
C GLY A 42 -28.10 2.63 9.89
N PHE A 43 -29.12 2.12 10.59
CA PHE A 43 -28.98 1.27 11.76
C PHE A 43 -28.81 -0.20 11.36
N VAL A 44 -27.64 -0.51 10.79
CA VAL A 44 -27.30 -1.84 10.24
C VAL A 44 -27.33 -2.94 11.32
N SER A 45 -26.85 -2.65 12.54
CA SER A 45 -26.90 -3.60 13.67
C SER A 45 -28.34 -3.96 14.06
N ASP A 46 -29.21 -2.96 14.15
CA ASP A 46 -30.64 -3.16 14.46
C ASP A 46 -31.36 -3.94 13.36
N ALA A 47 -31.06 -3.67 12.08
CA ALA A 47 -31.60 -4.43 10.96
C ALA A 47 -31.18 -5.91 11.01
N PHE A 48 -29.93 -6.19 11.37
CA PHE A 48 -29.44 -7.56 11.60
C PHE A 48 -30.14 -8.22 12.80
N GLN A 49 -30.35 -7.49 13.91
CA GLN A 49 -31.11 -8.01 15.05
C GLN A 49 -32.56 -8.33 14.69
N CYS A 50 -33.23 -7.50 13.88
CA CYS A 50 -34.55 -7.81 13.36
C CYS A 50 -34.55 -9.13 12.57
N PHE A 51 -33.55 -9.38 11.72
CA PHE A 51 -33.41 -10.67 11.02
C PHE A 51 -33.32 -11.86 12.00
N ARG A 52 -32.47 -11.75 13.04
CA ARG A 52 -32.33 -12.81 14.05
C ARG A 52 -33.64 -13.08 14.80
N LEU A 53 -34.41 -12.03 15.12
CA LEU A 53 -35.71 -12.13 15.77
C LEU A 53 -36.77 -12.77 14.86
N ILE A 54 -36.82 -12.39 13.57
CA ILE A 54 -37.69 -13.02 12.56
C ILE A 54 -37.42 -14.53 12.51
N ARG A 55 -36.14 -14.93 12.45
CA ARG A 55 -35.73 -16.33 12.44
C ARG A 55 -36.11 -17.05 13.73
N LYS A 56 -35.86 -16.45 14.90
CA LYS A 56 -36.18 -17.03 16.22
C LYS A 56 -37.68 -17.33 16.39
N HIS A 57 -38.54 -16.48 15.85
CA HIS A 57 -39.99 -16.64 15.91
C HIS A 57 -40.58 -17.39 14.71
N ASN A 58 -39.75 -17.99 13.85
CA ASN A 58 -40.14 -18.76 12.67
C ASN A 58 -41.03 -17.98 11.67
N PHE A 59 -40.83 -16.67 11.55
CA PHE A 59 -41.50 -15.87 10.51
C PHE A 59 -40.82 -16.04 9.15
N ARG A 60 -41.55 -15.70 8.08
CA ARG A 60 -40.99 -15.73 6.72
C ARG A 60 -39.85 -14.71 6.61
N ILE A 61 -38.69 -15.17 6.11
CA ILE A 61 -37.50 -14.33 5.99
C ILE A 61 -37.58 -13.47 4.72
N PRO A 62 -37.41 -12.13 4.83
CA PRO A 62 -37.39 -11.25 3.67
C PRO A 62 -36.03 -11.25 2.98
N PHE A 63 -35.79 -12.24 2.11
CA PHE A 63 -34.51 -12.37 1.42
C PHE A 63 -34.11 -11.15 0.58
N HIS A 64 -35.08 -10.42 0.00
CA HIS A 64 -34.78 -9.17 -0.70
C HIS A 64 -34.11 -8.14 0.22
N VAL A 65 -34.70 -7.90 1.40
CA VAL A 65 -34.16 -6.97 2.40
C VAL A 65 -32.84 -7.47 2.98
N CYS A 66 -32.71 -8.79 3.17
CA CYS A 66 -31.44 -9.39 3.60
C CYS A 66 -30.32 -9.16 2.59
N GLY A 67 -30.61 -9.23 1.28
CA GLY A 67 -29.66 -8.90 0.22
C GLY A 67 -29.23 -7.44 0.28
N CYS A 68 -30.16 -6.50 0.44
CA CYS A 68 -29.84 -5.08 0.59
C CYS A 68 -28.99 -4.79 1.85
N LEU A 69 -29.30 -5.46 2.96
CA LEU A 69 -28.52 -5.37 4.19
C LEU A 69 -27.11 -5.92 3.99
N LEU A 70 -26.96 -7.08 3.31
CA LEU A 70 -25.66 -7.64 2.95
C LEU A 70 -24.85 -6.66 2.12
N ASP A 71 -25.42 -6.08 1.07
CA ASP A 71 -24.73 -5.10 0.21
C ASP A 71 -24.27 -3.86 0.99
N LYS A 72 -25.06 -3.41 1.98
CA LYS A 72 -24.66 -2.32 2.88
C LYS A 72 -23.51 -2.75 3.79
N MET A 73 -23.57 -3.94 4.39
CA MET A 73 -22.50 -4.49 5.24
C MET A 73 -21.21 -4.72 4.47
N LEU A 74 -21.29 -5.21 3.23
CA LEU A 74 -20.17 -5.38 2.32
C LEU A 74 -19.51 -4.06 1.94
N LYS A 75 -20.16 -2.89 2.14
CA LYS A 75 -19.54 -1.57 1.98
C LYS A 75 -18.86 -1.06 3.26
N LEU A 76 -19.29 -1.51 4.44
CA LEU A 76 -18.71 -1.11 5.73
C LEU A 76 -17.37 -1.79 6.03
N ASN A 77 -16.53 -1.21 6.88
CA ASN A 77 -15.20 -1.72 7.25
C ASN A 77 -15.24 -2.78 8.36
N SER A 78 -16.19 -3.72 8.31
CA SER A 78 -16.31 -4.78 9.32
C SER A 78 -16.57 -6.14 8.66
N PRO A 79 -15.55 -6.75 8.02
CA PRO A 79 -15.72 -7.98 7.25
C PRO A 79 -16.11 -9.17 8.11
N ALA A 80 -15.69 -9.25 9.38
CA ALA A 80 -16.05 -10.35 10.28
C ALA A 80 -17.57 -10.38 10.58
N VAL A 81 -18.16 -9.22 10.89
CA VAL A 81 -19.61 -9.11 11.15
C VAL A 81 -20.41 -9.36 9.87
N ALA A 82 -19.92 -8.86 8.73
CA ALA A 82 -20.54 -9.11 7.44
C ALA A 82 -20.48 -10.60 7.06
N TRP A 83 -19.40 -11.31 7.43
CA TRP A 83 -19.26 -12.75 7.23
C TRP A 83 -20.20 -13.56 8.11
N GLU A 84 -20.28 -13.24 9.40
CA GLU A 84 -21.23 -13.88 10.34
C GLU A 84 -22.67 -13.73 9.84
N TYR A 85 -23.06 -12.50 9.47
CA TYR A 85 -24.38 -12.26 8.88
C TYR A 85 -24.60 -13.06 7.60
N PHE A 86 -23.59 -13.09 6.71
CA PHE A 86 -23.70 -13.80 5.45
C PHE A 86 -23.92 -15.30 5.65
N LEU A 87 -23.15 -15.94 6.55
CA LEU A 87 -23.36 -17.34 6.92
C LEU A 87 -24.79 -17.58 7.45
N GLU A 88 -25.28 -16.73 8.35
CA GLU A 88 -26.61 -16.90 8.92
C GLU A 88 -27.74 -16.80 7.89
N ILE A 89 -27.63 -15.90 6.90
CA ILE A 89 -28.65 -15.81 5.84
C ILE A 89 -28.55 -16.99 4.87
N LEU A 90 -27.35 -17.53 4.63
CA LEU A 90 -27.17 -18.73 3.81
C LEU A 90 -27.79 -19.96 4.47
N ASP A 91 -27.62 -20.12 5.79
CA ASP A 91 -28.25 -21.20 6.57
C ASP A 91 -29.78 -21.10 6.59
N ALA A 92 -30.29 -19.88 6.46
CA ALA A 92 -31.71 -19.61 6.30
C ALA A 92 -32.27 -19.91 4.89
N GLY A 93 -31.42 -20.26 3.92
CA GLY A 93 -31.81 -20.57 2.54
C GLY A 93 -31.66 -19.41 1.54
N PHE A 94 -30.92 -18.34 1.89
CA PHE A 94 -30.60 -17.27 0.95
C PHE A 94 -29.73 -17.81 -0.20
N PRO A 95 -30.00 -17.43 -1.48
CA PRO A 95 -29.23 -17.93 -2.61
C PRO A 95 -27.77 -17.41 -2.57
N PRO A 96 -26.77 -18.30 -2.49
CA PRO A 96 -25.38 -17.88 -2.38
C PRO A 96 -24.88 -17.28 -3.70
N LYS A 97 -24.12 -16.18 -3.62
CA LYS A 97 -23.49 -15.53 -4.77
C LYS A 97 -21.98 -15.43 -4.55
N VAL A 98 -21.19 -15.99 -5.47
CA VAL A 98 -19.71 -15.98 -5.43
C VAL A 98 -19.13 -14.56 -5.24
N TYR A 99 -19.79 -13.54 -5.80
CA TYR A 99 -19.40 -12.14 -5.63
C TYR A 99 -19.27 -11.70 -4.16
N ALA A 100 -20.22 -12.07 -3.30
CA ALA A 100 -20.19 -11.68 -1.88
C ALA A 100 -19.01 -12.31 -1.15
N PHE A 101 -18.72 -13.59 -1.43
CA PHE A 101 -17.52 -14.27 -0.93
C PHE A 101 -16.24 -13.54 -1.36
N ASN A 102 -16.12 -13.19 -2.64
CA ASN A 102 -14.93 -12.50 -3.17
C ASN A 102 -14.71 -11.12 -2.52
N VAL A 103 -15.77 -10.35 -2.28
CA VAL A 103 -15.67 -9.06 -1.58
C VAL A 103 -15.20 -9.24 -0.13
N LEU A 104 -15.74 -10.22 0.59
CA LEU A 104 -15.34 -10.51 1.97
C LEU A 104 -13.88 -10.99 2.05
N MET A 105 -13.50 -11.94 1.19
CA MET A 105 -12.11 -12.41 1.09
C MET A 105 -11.15 -11.25 0.81
N HIS A 106 -11.46 -10.40 -0.16
CA HIS A 106 -10.60 -9.25 -0.49
C HIS A 106 -10.40 -8.32 0.71
N LYS A 107 -11.48 -8.02 1.44
CA LYS A 107 -11.41 -7.18 2.65
C LYS A 107 -10.59 -7.84 3.76
N MET A 108 -10.81 -9.13 4.03
CA MET A 108 -10.05 -9.88 5.03
C MET A 108 -8.56 -9.96 4.66
N CYS A 109 -8.22 -10.19 3.39
CA CYS A 109 -6.84 -10.15 2.92
C CYS A 109 -6.20 -8.77 3.10
N LYS A 110 -6.94 -7.68 2.85
CA LYS A 110 -6.44 -6.32 3.06
C LYS A 110 -6.18 -6.02 4.55
N GLU A 111 -6.95 -6.61 5.46
CA GLU A 111 -6.74 -6.54 6.91
C GLU A 111 -5.66 -7.51 7.42
N GLY A 112 -5.03 -8.31 6.56
CA GLY A 112 -4.04 -9.33 6.94
C GLY A 112 -4.63 -10.59 7.58
N LYS A 113 -5.97 -10.74 7.59
CA LYS A 113 -6.67 -11.89 8.18
C LYS A 113 -6.81 -13.03 7.17
N ILE A 114 -5.67 -13.59 6.73
CA ILE A 114 -5.65 -14.59 5.65
C ILE A 114 -6.38 -15.88 6.02
N GLU A 115 -6.25 -16.36 7.25
CA GLU A 115 -6.96 -17.57 7.71
C GLU A 115 -8.48 -17.42 7.60
N GLN A 116 -9.02 -16.24 7.94
CA GLN A 116 -10.46 -15.97 7.79
C GLN A 116 -10.85 -15.93 6.31
N ALA A 117 -10.01 -15.36 5.45
CA ALA A 117 -10.25 -15.36 4.00
C ALA A 117 -10.25 -16.79 3.43
N GLN A 118 -9.38 -17.68 3.90
CA GLN A 118 -9.37 -19.10 3.53
C GLN A 118 -10.66 -19.79 3.98
N MET A 119 -11.14 -19.55 5.20
CA MET A 119 -12.42 -20.09 5.68
C MET A 119 -13.59 -19.66 4.78
N VAL A 120 -13.61 -18.40 4.34
CA VAL A 120 -14.62 -17.88 3.39
C VAL A 120 -14.50 -18.59 2.03
N PHE A 121 -13.29 -18.84 1.56
CA PHE A 121 -13.04 -19.56 0.31
C PHE A 121 -13.55 -21.00 0.35
N ASP A 122 -13.23 -21.74 1.42
CA ASP A 122 -13.65 -23.13 1.60
C ASP A 122 -15.17 -23.28 1.65
N GLU A 123 -15.85 -22.27 2.21
CA GLU A 123 -17.31 -22.24 2.29
C GLU A 123 -17.99 -22.18 0.91
N ILE A 124 -17.34 -21.61 -0.12
CA ILE A 124 -17.87 -21.58 -1.49
C ILE A 124 -18.17 -23.03 -1.94
N GLY A 125 -17.22 -23.94 -1.75
CA GLY A 125 -17.38 -25.35 -2.09
C GLY A 125 -18.41 -26.07 -1.23
N LYS A 126 -18.45 -25.79 0.08
CA LYS A 126 -19.44 -26.39 1.01
C LYS A 126 -20.88 -26.02 0.64
N ARG A 127 -21.09 -24.85 0.05
CA ARG A 127 -22.40 -24.40 -0.46
C ARG A 127 -22.71 -24.92 -1.87
N GLY A 128 -21.90 -25.81 -2.41
CA GLY A 128 -22.07 -26.40 -3.74
C GLY A 128 -21.76 -25.44 -4.90
N LEU A 129 -21.13 -24.29 -4.62
CA LEU A 129 -20.67 -23.36 -5.63
C LEU A 129 -19.25 -23.70 -6.09
N ARG A 130 -18.90 -23.25 -7.29
CA ARG A 130 -17.52 -23.32 -7.79
C ARG A 130 -16.81 -21.99 -7.57
N PRO A 131 -15.62 -21.96 -6.93
CA PRO A 131 -14.79 -20.77 -6.89
C PRO A 131 -14.50 -20.29 -8.31
N SER A 132 -14.51 -18.97 -8.52
CA SER A 132 -14.18 -18.38 -9.82
C SER A 132 -12.69 -18.03 -9.91
N VAL A 133 -12.22 -17.64 -11.09
CA VAL A 133 -10.86 -17.09 -11.27
C VAL A 133 -10.59 -15.96 -10.28
N VAL A 134 -11.58 -15.08 -10.08
CA VAL A 134 -11.48 -13.97 -9.11
C VAL A 134 -11.37 -14.47 -7.66
N SER A 135 -12.06 -15.55 -7.30
CA SER A 135 -11.97 -16.17 -5.97
C SER A 135 -10.55 -16.64 -5.68
N PHE A 136 -9.97 -17.43 -6.59
CA PHE A 136 -8.59 -17.91 -6.48
C PHE A 136 -7.60 -16.74 -6.49
N ASN A 137 -7.69 -15.83 -7.46
CA ASN A 137 -6.79 -14.68 -7.59
C ASN A 137 -6.81 -13.77 -6.36
N THR A 138 -7.97 -13.59 -5.73
CA THR A 138 -8.08 -12.80 -4.48
C THR A 138 -7.28 -13.44 -3.36
N LEU A 139 -7.40 -14.74 -3.18
CA LEU A 139 -6.77 -15.48 -2.10
C LEU A 139 -5.26 -15.68 -2.36
N ILE A 140 -4.86 -16.03 -3.59
CA ILE A 140 -3.45 -16.11 -4.02
C ILE A 140 -2.73 -14.79 -3.75
N ASN A 141 -3.33 -13.66 -4.12
CA ASN A 141 -2.77 -12.34 -3.83
C ASN A 141 -2.68 -12.04 -2.34
N GLY A 142 -3.67 -12.49 -1.55
CA GLY A 142 -3.63 -12.43 -0.09
C GLY A 142 -2.41 -13.17 0.47
N TYR A 143 -2.25 -14.44 0.11
CA TYR A 143 -1.12 -15.27 0.56
C TYR A 143 0.24 -14.71 0.14
N CYS A 144 0.39 -14.27 -1.11
CA CYS A 144 1.63 -13.64 -1.60
C CYS A 144 1.98 -12.37 -0.82
N LYS A 145 0.99 -11.55 -0.45
CA LYS A 145 1.21 -10.33 0.34
C LYS A 145 1.58 -10.62 1.79
N SER A 146 1.13 -11.75 2.33
CA SER A 146 1.49 -12.21 3.68
C SER A 146 2.80 -13.00 3.72
N GLY A 147 3.51 -13.14 2.59
CA GLY A 147 4.79 -13.85 2.51
C GLY A 147 4.67 -15.37 2.58
N ASN A 148 3.48 -15.93 2.35
CA ASN A 148 3.29 -17.38 2.24
C ASN A 148 3.04 -17.74 0.78
N LEU A 149 4.10 -17.71 0.00
CA LEU A 149 4.05 -17.97 -1.43
C LEU A 149 3.75 -19.44 -1.76
N GLU A 150 4.11 -20.37 -0.88
CA GLU A 150 3.84 -21.80 -1.03
C GLU A 150 2.34 -22.09 -1.14
N GLU A 151 1.52 -21.47 -0.28
CA GLU A 151 0.06 -21.55 -0.38
C GLU A 151 -0.48 -20.90 -1.65
N GLY A 152 0.15 -19.81 -2.13
CA GLY A 152 -0.17 -19.21 -3.42
C GLY A 152 0.01 -20.20 -4.58
N PHE A 153 1.12 -20.95 -4.60
CA PHE A 153 1.36 -22.00 -5.61
C PHE A 153 0.46 -23.22 -5.43
N ARG A 154 0.13 -23.60 -4.19
CA ARG A 154 -0.86 -24.64 -3.92
C ARG A 154 -2.20 -24.28 -4.53
N LEU A 155 -2.67 -23.06 -4.30
CA LEU A 155 -3.92 -22.56 -4.88
C LEU A 155 -3.90 -22.47 -6.42
N LYS A 156 -2.76 -22.14 -7.05
CA LYS A 156 -2.61 -22.26 -8.52
C LYS A 156 -2.85 -23.68 -9.01
N ARG A 157 -2.31 -24.69 -8.32
CA ARG A 157 -2.53 -26.11 -8.66
C ARG A 157 -3.99 -26.52 -8.45
N ASP A 158 -4.57 -26.16 -7.30
CA ASP A 158 -5.98 -26.41 -7.00
C ASP A 158 -6.90 -25.78 -8.06
N MET A 159 -6.54 -24.60 -8.55
CA MET A 159 -7.24 -23.91 -9.63
C MET A 159 -7.26 -24.77 -10.90
N GLU A 160 -6.09 -25.25 -11.35
CA GLU A 160 -5.94 -26.12 -12.52
C GLU A 160 -6.71 -27.45 -12.36
N GLU A 161 -6.61 -28.09 -11.18
CA GLU A 161 -7.33 -29.33 -10.85
C GLU A 161 -8.85 -29.14 -10.84
N SER A 162 -9.33 -27.97 -10.41
CA SER A 162 -10.75 -27.60 -10.42
C SER A 162 -11.29 -27.26 -11.83
N ARG A 163 -10.46 -27.37 -12.87
CA ARG A 163 -10.73 -26.94 -14.25
C ARG A 163 -11.00 -25.43 -14.37
N THR A 164 -10.44 -24.65 -13.47
CA THR A 164 -10.37 -23.19 -13.55
C THR A 164 -8.95 -22.85 -14.00
N TRP A 165 -8.76 -22.11 -15.09
CA TRP A 165 -7.41 -21.89 -15.61
C TRP A 165 -6.79 -20.59 -15.11
N PRO A 166 -5.55 -20.61 -14.56
CA PRO A 166 -4.82 -19.40 -14.20
C PRO A 166 -4.76 -18.40 -15.35
N ASP A 167 -4.99 -17.13 -15.05
CA ASP A 167 -4.95 -16.04 -16.03
C ASP A 167 -3.70 -15.18 -15.86
N VAL A 168 -3.58 -14.15 -16.71
CA VAL A 168 -2.47 -13.17 -16.66
C VAL A 168 -2.30 -12.58 -15.26
N TYR A 169 -3.39 -12.35 -14.54
CA TYR A 169 -3.33 -11.81 -13.18
C TYR A 169 -2.79 -12.84 -12.19
N THR A 170 -3.22 -14.11 -12.27
CA THR A 170 -2.69 -15.20 -11.43
C THR A 170 -1.17 -15.28 -11.52
N TYR A 171 -0.63 -15.34 -12.74
CA TYR A 171 0.82 -15.39 -12.97
C TYR A 171 1.52 -14.12 -12.47
N SER A 172 0.98 -12.94 -12.79
CA SER A 172 1.59 -11.66 -12.38
C SER A 172 1.70 -11.51 -10.86
N VAL A 173 0.70 -11.98 -10.11
CA VAL A 173 0.72 -11.96 -8.64
C VAL A 173 1.80 -12.89 -8.08
N LEU A 174 1.90 -14.11 -8.60
CA LEU A 174 2.90 -15.08 -8.16
C LEU A 174 4.32 -14.65 -8.53
N ILE A 175 4.52 -14.13 -9.74
CA ILE A 175 5.80 -13.53 -10.19
C ILE A 175 6.20 -12.39 -9.25
N ASN A 176 5.26 -11.50 -8.90
CA ASN A 176 5.53 -10.42 -7.94
C ASN A 176 5.91 -10.97 -6.55
N GLY A 177 5.24 -12.04 -6.09
CA GLY A 177 5.59 -12.74 -4.85
C GLY A 177 7.02 -13.28 -4.88
N LEU A 178 7.39 -14.00 -5.94
CA LEU A 178 8.75 -14.52 -6.14
C LEU A 178 9.81 -13.41 -6.19
N CYS A 179 9.53 -12.30 -6.88
CA CYS A 179 10.43 -11.14 -6.93
C CYS A 179 10.68 -10.56 -5.53
N LYS A 180 9.64 -10.49 -4.68
CA LYS A 180 9.75 -9.97 -3.30
C LYS A 180 10.50 -10.90 -2.35
N GLU A 181 10.44 -12.22 -2.58
CA GLU A 181 11.24 -13.22 -1.86
C GLU A 181 12.65 -13.41 -2.47
N CYS A 182 13.04 -12.57 -3.43
CA CYS A 182 14.31 -12.66 -4.15
C CYS A 182 14.54 -13.98 -4.92
N ARG A 183 13.46 -14.71 -5.24
CA ARG A 183 13.47 -15.96 -6.02
C ARG A 183 13.31 -15.68 -7.52
N LEU A 184 14.25 -14.92 -8.08
CA LEU A 184 14.10 -14.36 -9.44
C LEU A 184 14.19 -15.42 -10.55
N ASP A 185 14.94 -16.49 -10.34
CA ASP A 185 15.07 -17.56 -11.33
C ASP A 185 13.75 -18.31 -11.49
N ASP A 186 13.09 -18.61 -10.36
CA ASP A 186 11.71 -19.12 -10.33
C ASP A 186 10.73 -18.14 -10.99
N ALA A 187 10.93 -16.82 -10.82
CA ALA A 187 10.05 -15.81 -11.41
C ALA A 187 10.15 -15.79 -12.94
N ASN A 188 11.35 -15.97 -13.48
CA ASN A 188 11.59 -16.11 -14.90
C ASN A 188 11.01 -17.41 -15.45
N LEU A 189 11.19 -18.55 -14.75
CA LEU A 189 10.58 -19.82 -15.14
C LEU A 189 9.04 -19.72 -15.19
N LEU A 190 8.44 -19.06 -14.21
CA LEU A 190 6.99 -18.86 -14.17
C LEU A 190 6.50 -17.91 -15.27
N PHE A 191 7.30 -16.92 -15.66
CA PHE A 191 7.04 -16.05 -16.81
C PHE A 191 7.12 -16.81 -18.15
N ASP A 192 8.09 -17.72 -18.29
CA ASP A 192 8.21 -18.54 -19.49
C ASP A 192 7.06 -19.56 -19.56
N GLU A 193 6.67 -20.20 -18.44
CA GLU A 193 5.46 -21.05 -18.36
C GLU A 193 4.21 -20.27 -18.82
N MET A 194 4.05 -19.03 -18.35
CA MET A 194 2.94 -18.16 -18.75
C MET A 194 2.93 -17.95 -20.27
N CYS A 195 4.09 -17.71 -20.88
CA CYS A 195 4.22 -17.54 -22.34
C CYS A 195 3.94 -18.84 -23.11
N GLU A 196 4.46 -19.98 -22.64
CA GLU A 196 4.25 -21.31 -23.25
C GLU A 196 2.78 -21.72 -23.25
N ARG A 197 2.02 -21.32 -22.22
CA ARG A 197 0.57 -21.50 -22.15
C ARG A 197 -0.22 -20.54 -23.05
N GLY A 198 0.46 -19.68 -23.81
CA GLY A 198 -0.17 -18.73 -24.72
C GLY A 198 -0.78 -17.50 -24.05
N LEU A 199 -0.51 -17.28 -22.75
CA LEU A 199 -0.92 -16.06 -22.07
C LEU A 199 0.01 -14.92 -22.50
N VAL A 200 -0.57 -13.79 -22.88
CA VAL A 200 0.20 -12.60 -23.28
C VAL A 200 0.53 -11.79 -22.03
N PRO A 201 1.80 -11.69 -21.62
CA PRO A 201 2.18 -10.86 -20.49
C PRO A 201 1.88 -9.40 -20.82
N ASN A 202 1.30 -8.69 -19.85
CA ASN A 202 0.99 -7.28 -20.00
C ASN A 202 2.14 -6.44 -19.43
N PHE A 203 2.00 -5.11 -19.54
CA PHE A 203 2.99 -4.17 -19.02
C PHE A 203 3.29 -4.41 -17.53
N VAL A 204 2.27 -4.70 -16.70
CA VAL A 204 2.43 -4.95 -15.25
C VAL A 204 3.37 -6.12 -14.99
N THR A 205 3.25 -7.21 -15.75
CA THR A 205 4.13 -8.39 -15.59
C THR A 205 5.58 -8.04 -15.87
N PHE A 206 5.84 -7.30 -16.96
CA PHE A 206 7.19 -6.86 -17.34
C PHE A 206 7.77 -5.87 -16.32
N THR A 207 7.02 -4.83 -15.94
CA THR A 207 7.47 -3.86 -14.94
C THR A 207 7.80 -4.53 -13.60
N THR A 208 7.01 -5.53 -13.20
CA THR A 208 7.25 -6.30 -11.96
C THR A 208 8.55 -7.10 -12.02
N LEU A 209 8.83 -7.76 -13.14
CA LEU A 209 10.09 -8.48 -13.33
C LEU A 209 11.28 -7.53 -13.33
N ILE A 210 11.19 -6.42 -14.07
CA ILE A 210 12.21 -5.38 -14.13
C ILE A 210 12.50 -4.83 -12.72
N ASP A 211 11.45 -4.47 -11.96
CA ASP A 211 11.59 -3.99 -10.58
C ASP A 211 12.25 -5.02 -9.65
N GLY A 212 11.86 -6.30 -9.76
CA GLY A 212 12.47 -7.39 -9.02
C GLY A 212 13.95 -7.58 -9.32
N GLN A 213 14.35 -7.51 -10.60
CA GLN A 213 15.76 -7.60 -11.01
C GLN A 213 16.55 -6.36 -10.54
N CYS A 214 16.00 -5.16 -10.71
CA CYS A 214 16.64 -3.90 -10.30
C CYS A 214 16.88 -3.83 -8.79
N LYS A 215 15.89 -4.23 -7.97
CA LYS A 215 16.02 -4.24 -6.50
C LYS A 215 17.08 -5.21 -6.00
N ASN A 216 17.36 -6.26 -6.76
CA ASN A 216 18.36 -7.27 -6.45
C ASN A 216 19.71 -7.04 -7.16
N GLY A 217 19.90 -5.87 -7.77
CA GLY A 217 21.15 -5.47 -8.42
C GLY A 217 21.46 -6.21 -9.73
N ARG A 218 20.55 -7.02 -10.27
CA ARG A 218 20.72 -7.76 -11.53
C ARG A 218 20.31 -6.89 -12.73
N ILE A 219 21.00 -5.76 -12.92
CA ILE A 219 20.60 -4.74 -13.91
C ILE A 219 20.68 -5.24 -15.35
N ASP A 220 21.67 -6.08 -15.68
CA ASP A 220 21.80 -6.64 -17.02
C ASP A 220 20.53 -7.43 -17.43
N LEU A 221 20.04 -8.29 -16.54
CA LEU A 221 18.80 -9.04 -16.75
C LEU A 221 17.57 -8.11 -16.80
N ALA A 222 17.54 -7.04 -15.99
CA ALA A 222 16.47 -6.06 -16.07
C ALA A 222 16.41 -5.38 -17.45
N MET A 223 17.57 -5.05 -18.02
CA MET A 223 17.69 -4.48 -19.36
C MET A 223 17.34 -5.50 -20.46
N GLU A 224 17.70 -6.78 -20.32
CA GLU A 224 17.26 -7.84 -21.23
C GLU A 224 15.73 -7.99 -21.25
N ILE A 225 15.09 -7.97 -20.07
CA ILE A 225 13.63 -8.05 -19.94
C ILE A 225 12.97 -6.80 -20.54
N TYR A 226 13.57 -5.62 -20.36
CA TYR A 226 13.15 -4.39 -21.02
C TYR A 226 13.23 -4.50 -22.56
N GLN A 227 14.32 -5.03 -23.11
CA GLN A 227 14.41 -5.27 -24.56
C GLN A 227 13.38 -6.31 -25.05
N LYS A 228 13.10 -7.35 -24.25
CA LYS A 228 12.03 -8.33 -24.55
C LYS A 228 10.65 -7.68 -24.55
N MET A 229 10.39 -6.71 -23.65
CA MET A 229 9.17 -5.91 -23.61
C MET A 229 9.00 -5.09 -24.90
N LEU A 230 10.05 -4.38 -25.31
CA LEU A 230 10.07 -3.60 -26.56
C LEU A 230 9.90 -4.48 -27.81
N GLY A 231 10.60 -5.61 -27.87
CA GLY A 231 10.52 -6.56 -28.99
C GLY A 231 9.13 -7.18 -29.16
N ARG A 232 8.31 -7.19 -28.11
CA ARG A 232 6.90 -7.61 -28.15
C ARG A 232 5.92 -6.47 -28.46
N GLY A 233 6.42 -5.26 -28.73
CA GLY A 233 5.61 -4.08 -29.00
C GLY A 233 4.89 -3.51 -27.78
N ILE A 234 5.28 -3.92 -26.57
CA ILE A 234 4.70 -3.40 -25.32
C ILE A 234 5.47 -2.13 -24.96
N LYS A 235 4.76 -1.00 -24.94
CA LYS A 235 5.36 0.30 -24.66
C LYS A 235 5.63 0.48 -23.16
N PRO A 236 6.85 0.86 -22.75
CA PRO A 236 7.16 1.22 -21.38
C PRO A 236 6.39 2.47 -20.96
N ASP A 237 5.94 2.49 -19.72
CA ASP A 237 5.34 3.65 -19.07
C ASP A 237 6.34 4.36 -18.15
N VAL A 238 5.90 5.47 -17.56
CA VAL A 238 6.71 6.26 -16.61
C VAL A 238 7.24 5.40 -15.44
N ILE A 239 6.45 4.43 -14.96
CA ILE A 239 6.84 3.55 -13.86
C ILE A 239 7.98 2.63 -14.29
N THR A 240 7.90 2.05 -15.49
CA THR A 240 8.92 1.16 -16.03
C THR A 240 10.26 1.89 -16.19
N TYR A 241 10.24 3.10 -16.77
CA TYR A 241 11.46 3.90 -16.89
C TYR A 241 12.02 4.31 -15.54
N ASN A 242 11.20 4.83 -14.62
CA ASN A 242 11.64 5.21 -13.27
C ASN A 242 12.26 4.02 -12.52
N THR A 243 11.74 2.81 -12.73
CA THR A 243 12.28 1.58 -12.15
C THR A 243 13.69 1.28 -12.67
N LEU A 244 13.89 1.33 -14.00
CA LEU A 244 15.19 1.10 -14.62
C LEU A 244 16.21 2.18 -14.25
N ILE A 245 15.80 3.46 -14.29
CA ILE A 245 16.63 4.60 -13.91
C ILE A 245 17.08 4.45 -12.45
N ASN A 246 16.18 4.08 -11.53
CA ASN A 246 16.53 3.83 -10.14
C ASN A 246 17.50 2.65 -9.99
N GLY A 247 17.28 1.56 -10.74
CA GLY A 247 18.21 0.42 -10.77
C GLY A 247 19.61 0.82 -11.23
N LEU A 248 19.72 1.60 -12.30
CA LEU A 248 20.97 2.09 -12.86
C LEU A 248 21.68 3.08 -11.91
N CYS A 249 20.94 4.01 -11.31
CA CYS A 249 21.47 4.91 -10.27
C CYS A 249 22.06 4.13 -9.08
N LYS A 250 21.44 3.01 -8.67
CA LYS A 250 21.93 2.20 -7.54
C LYS A 250 23.23 1.45 -7.83
N VAL A 251 23.50 1.12 -9.09
CA VAL A 251 24.76 0.49 -9.51
C VAL A 251 25.79 1.52 -10.02
N GLY A 252 25.49 2.81 -9.92
CA GLY A 252 26.38 3.90 -10.32
C GLY A 252 26.42 4.20 -11.83
N ASP A 253 25.59 3.55 -12.66
CA ASP A 253 25.56 3.80 -14.11
C ASP A 253 24.63 4.98 -14.46
N LEU A 254 25.03 6.17 -14.02
CA LEU A 254 24.30 7.42 -14.29
C LEU A 254 24.28 7.78 -15.79
N LYS A 255 25.21 7.23 -16.57
CA LYS A 255 25.28 7.49 -18.02
C LYS A 255 24.11 6.81 -18.73
N GLU A 256 23.89 5.53 -18.46
CA GLU A 256 22.77 4.81 -19.04
C GLU A 256 21.43 5.28 -18.48
N ALA A 257 21.39 5.65 -17.19
CA ALA A 257 20.20 6.25 -16.57
C ALA A 257 19.73 7.52 -17.30
N ARG A 258 20.66 8.39 -17.71
CA ARG A 258 20.35 9.61 -18.49
C ARG A 258 19.85 9.28 -19.90
N LYS A 259 20.43 8.27 -20.57
CA LYS A 259 19.93 7.83 -21.89
C LYS A 259 18.49 7.36 -21.83
N LEU A 260 18.08 6.67 -20.76
CA LEU A 260 16.69 6.27 -20.58
C LEU A 260 15.76 7.48 -20.44
N VAL A 261 16.21 8.58 -19.81
CA VAL A 261 15.42 9.83 -19.76
C VAL A 261 15.33 10.49 -21.13
N ASP A 262 16.40 10.45 -21.93
CA ASP A 262 16.35 10.93 -23.32
C ASP A 262 15.36 10.07 -24.14
N GLU A 263 15.37 8.75 -23.94
CA GLU A 263 14.44 7.82 -24.58
C GLU A 263 12.98 8.07 -24.17
N MET A 264 12.72 8.34 -22.88
CA MET A 264 11.39 8.76 -22.40
C MET A 264 10.87 9.94 -23.22
N ASN A 265 11.68 11.00 -23.35
CA ASN A 265 11.31 12.18 -24.10
C ASN A 265 11.09 11.89 -25.59
N MET A 266 11.96 11.09 -26.23
CA MET A 266 11.84 10.72 -27.64
C MET A 266 10.59 9.86 -27.93
N THR A 267 10.20 9.01 -26.98
CA THR A 267 9.03 8.13 -27.09
C THR A 267 7.72 8.79 -26.65
N GLY A 268 7.77 10.06 -26.22
CA GLY A 268 6.62 10.84 -25.79
C GLY A 268 6.15 10.54 -24.36
N VAL A 269 6.92 9.79 -23.58
CA VAL A 269 6.70 9.57 -22.15
C VAL A 269 7.36 10.71 -21.39
N LYS A 270 6.58 11.56 -20.72
CA LYS A 270 7.13 12.71 -20.00
C LYS A 270 7.79 12.27 -18.69
N PRO A 271 9.07 12.61 -18.45
CA PRO A 271 9.68 12.50 -17.12
C PRO A 271 8.85 13.24 -16.07
N ASP A 272 8.71 12.65 -14.89
CA ASP A 272 7.98 13.24 -13.77
C ASP A 272 8.93 13.58 -12.60
N THR A 273 8.35 14.06 -11.49
CA THR A 273 9.12 14.36 -10.27
C THR A 273 9.94 13.15 -9.83
N ILE A 274 9.38 11.94 -9.89
CA ILE A 274 10.08 10.71 -9.47
C ILE A 274 11.29 10.45 -10.37
N THR A 275 11.19 10.67 -11.69
CA THR A 275 12.32 10.52 -12.62
C THR A 275 13.51 11.37 -12.20
N TYR A 276 13.28 12.67 -11.99
CA TYR A 276 14.36 13.60 -11.68
C TYR A 276 14.87 13.45 -10.24
N THR A 277 13.98 13.21 -9.27
CA THR A 277 14.35 12.91 -7.88
C THR A 277 15.28 11.68 -7.82
N THR A 278 14.99 10.65 -8.62
CA THR A 278 15.82 9.43 -8.69
C THR A 278 17.22 9.72 -9.26
N LEU A 279 17.32 10.57 -10.29
CA LEU A 279 18.61 10.98 -10.84
C LEU A 279 19.41 11.86 -9.87
N ILE A 280 18.74 12.79 -9.18
CA ILE A 280 19.35 13.65 -8.15
C ILE A 280 19.94 12.79 -7.03
N ASP A 281 19.16 11.85 -6.50
CA ASP A 281 19.62 10.92 -5.45
C ASP A 281 20.80 10.07 -5.92
N GLY A 282 20.75 9.54 -7.15
CA GLY A 282 21.88 8.81 -7.76
C GLY A 282 23.15 9.67 -7.87
N CYS A 283 23.03 10.89 -8.41
CA CYS A 283 24.15 11.82 -8.56
C CYS A 283 24.77 12.19 -7.19
N CYS A 284 23.94 12.51 -6.19
CA CYS A 284 24.41 12.83 -4.84
C CYS A 284 25.08 11.63 -4.14
N LYS A 285 24.66 10.39 -4.43
CA LYS A 285 25.27 9.18 -3.87
C LYS A 285 26.64 8.88 -4.48
N GLU A 286 26.80 9.08 -5.79
CA GLU A 286 28.09 8.97 -6.49
C GLU A 286 29.04 10.15 -6.23
N GLY A 287 28.58 11.20 -5.55
CA GLY A 287 29.37 12.40 -5.25
C GLY A 287 29.45 13.40 -6.41
N ASP A 288 28.59 13.26 -7.41
CA ASP A 288 28.43 14.22 -8.52
C ASP A 288 27.36 15.26 -8.17
N LEU A 289 27.64 16.12 -7.19
CA LEU A 289 26.69 17.16 -6.78
C LEU A 289 26.44 18.18 -7.90
N HIS A 290 27.40 18.40 -8.79
CA HIS A 290 27.27 19.35 -9.88
C HIS A 290 26.11 18.95 -10.80
N SER A 291 26.11 17.72 -11.31
CA SER A 291 25.00 17.19 -12.12
C SER A 291 23.68 17.20 -11.35
N ALA A 292 23.68 16.90 -10.05
CA ALA A 292 22.47 16.93 -9.24
C ALA A 292 21.83 18.33 -9.19
N LEU A 293 22.64 19.37 -9.04
CA LEU A 293 22.20 20.77 -9.04
C LEU A 293 21.76 21.25 -10.43
N GLU A 294 22.40 20.77 -11.50
CA GLU A 294 21.95 21.05 -12.87
C GLU A 294 20.58 20.44 -13.17
N ILE A 295 20.36 19.18 -12.77
CA ILE A 295 19.07 18.51 -12.90
C ILE A 295 18.00 19.27 -12.11
N ARG A 296 18.30 19.69 -10.88
CA ARG A 296 17.42 20.54 -10.07
C ARG A 296 17.04 21.82 -10.82
N GLN A 297 18.01 22.52 -11.39
CA GLN A 297 17.75 23.75 -12.13
C GLN A 297 16.85 23.50 -13.35
N GLY A 298 17.06 22.37 -14.04
CA GLY A 298 16.20 21.90 -15.12
C GLY A 298 14.75 21.65 -14.67
N MET A 299 14.54 20.99 -13.52
CA MET A 299 13.21 20.78 -12.95
C MET A 299 12.48 22.11 -12.70
N ILE A 300 13.17 23.09 -12.09
CA ILE A 300 12.61 24.42 -11.80
C ILE A 300 12.19 25.14 -13.08
N ILE A 301 13.03 25.10 -14.13
CA ILE A 301 12.73 25.71 -15.44
C ILE A 301 11.52 25.05 -16.10
N GLN A 302 11.36 23.74 -15.93
CA GLN A 302 10.22 22.98 -16.45
C GLN A 302 8.95 23.12 -15.60
N GLY A 303 9.02 23.83 -14.47
CA GLY A 303 7.89 23.98 -13.53
C GLY A 303 7.57 22.71 -12.75
N ILE A 304 8.54 21.81 -12.57
CA ILE A 304 8.41 20.58 -11.79
C ILE A 304 8.90 20.88 -10.37
N GLU A 305 8.00 20.77 -9.41
CA GLU A 305 8.31 20.98 -7.99
C GLU A 305 9.15 19.82 -7.44
N LEU A 306 10.11 20.16 -6.57
CA LEU A 306 10.87 19.16 -5.83
C LEU A 306 9.98 18.53 -4.75
N ASP A 307 10.13 17.22 -4.56
CA ASP A 307 9.51 16.50 -3.45
C ASP A 307 10.46 16.39 -2.24
N ASN A 308 9.94 15.88 -1.12
CA ASN A 308 10.73 15.64 0.09
C ASN A 308 12.01 14.84 -0.18
N VAL A 309 11.92 13.81 -1.03
CA VAL A 309 13.04 12.92 -1.32
C VAL A 309 14.15 13.65 -2.09
N ALA A 310 13.81 14.51 -3.06
CA ALA A 310 14.80 15.33 -3.77
C ALA A 310 15.51 16.32 -2.84
N PHE A 311 14.75 17.00 -1.96
CA PHE A 311 15.34 17.91 -0.97
C PHE A 311 16.30 17.17 -0.04
N THR A 312 15.87 16.05 0.54
CA THR A 312 16.70 15.22 1.43
C THR A 312 17.96 14.71 0.72
N ALA A 313 17.85 14.27 -0.54
CA ALA A 313 18.99 13.83 -1.34
C ALA A 313 20.02 14.95 -1.57
N LEU A 314 19.56 16.13 -1.97
CA LEU A 314 20.42 17.30 -2.18
C LEU A 314 21.08 17.77 -0.88
N ILE A 315 20.33 17.83 0.22
CA ILE A 315 20.86 18.17 1.56
C ILE A 315 21.94 17.17 1.94
N SER A 316 21.69 15.86 1.76
CA SER A 316 22.67 14.82 2.04
C SER A 316 23.94 14.99 1.20
N GLY A 317 23.81 15.22 -0.10
CA GLY A 317 24.92 15.47 -1.01
C GLY A 317 25.74 16.70 -0.60
N LEU A 318 25.08 17.82 -0.30
CA LEU A 318 25.72 19.06 0.16
C LEU A 318 26.48 18.87 1.49
N CYS A 319 25.88 18.15 2.44
CA CYS A 319 26.53 17.82 3.71
C CYS A 319 27.76 16.93 3.51
N ARG A 320 27.71 15.96 2.59
CA ARG A 320 28.85 15.06 2.27
C ARG A 320 30.03 15.83 1.67
N GLU A 321 29.78 16.80 0.80
CA GLU A 321 30.82 17.70 0.27
C GLU A 321 31.27 18.77 1.28
N GLY A 322 30.60 18.87 2.43
CA GLY A 322 30.91 19.86 3.47
C GLY A 322 30.40 21.27 3.18
N ARG A 323 29.48 21.43 2.21
CA ARG A 323 28.80 22.68 1.84
C ARG A 323 27.61 22.96 2.78
N ASN A 324 27.89 23.03 4.08
CA ASN A 324 26.86 23.07 5.12
C ASN A 324 25.92 24.29 5.06
N LEU A 325 26.41 25.45 4.61
CA LEU A 325 25.58 26.65 4.47
C LEU A 325 24.54 26.48 3.35
N ASP A 326 24.93 25.85 2.25
CA ASP A 326 24.02 25.53 1.16
C ASP A 326 23.02 24.45 1.57
N ALA A 327 23.45 23.47 2.37
CA ALA A 327 22.56 22.46 2.97
C ALA A 327 21.52 23.11 3.91
N GLU A 328 21.91 24.08 4.73
CA GLU A 328 20.96 24.84 5.55
C GLU A 328 19.98 25.62 4.69
N LYS A 329 20.46 26.32 3.66
CA LYS A 329 19.60 27.07 2.74
C LYS A 329 18.57 26.14 2.08
N MET A 330 19.00 24.96 1.65
CA MET A 330 18.13 23.93 1.07
C MET A 330 17.07 23.43 2.07
N LEU A 331 17.43 23.27 3.35
CA LEU A 331 16.49 22.92 4.42
C LEU A 331 15.45 24.03 4.65
N ARG A 332 15.86 25.31 4.59
CA ARG A 332 14.93 26.45 4.69
C ARG A 332 13.96 26.48 3.51
N GLU A 333 14.46 26.30 2.29
CA GLU A 333 13.62 26.23 1.08
C GLU A 333 12.61 25.08 1.14
N MET A 334 12.99 23.93 1.73
CA MET A 334 12.08 22.81 2.00
C MET A 334 10.94 23.22 2.95
N LEU A 335 11.26 23.89 4.06
CA LEU A 335 10.27 24.37 5.03
C LEU A 335 9.34 25.44 4.44
N ASP A 336 9.90 26.40 3.70
CA ASP A 336 9.13 27.49 3.06
C ASP A 336 8.15 26.97 2.00
N SER A 337 8.46 25.81 1.41
CA SER A 337 7.59 25.10 0.46
C SER A 337 6.46 24.30 1.16
N GLY A 338 6.33 24.41 2.49
CA GLY A 338 5.32 23.68 3.28
C GLY A 338 5.63 22.20 3.47
N MET A 339 6.82 21.75 3.05
CA MET A 339 7.29 20.39 3.26
C MET A 339 7.82 20.21 4.68
N LYS A 340 7.74 18.97 5.15
CA LYS A 340 8.11 18.57 6.49
C LYS A 340 9.39 17.72 6.42
N PRO A 341 10.55 18.27 6.82
CA PRO A 341 11.78 17.50 6.92
C PRO A 341 11.61 16.36 7.92
N ASP A 342 12.19 15.20 7.60
CA ASP A 342 12.24 14.08 8.54
C ASP A 342 13.39 14.23 9.55
N ASP A 343 13.39 13.39 10.58
CA ASP A 343 14.42 13.36 11.62
C ASP A 343 15.85 13.21 11.04
N ALA A 344 15.97 12.40 9.99
CA ALA A 344 17.24 12.16 9.32
C ALA A 344 17.75 13.43 8.62
N THR A 345 16.89 14.19 7.94
CA THR A 345 17.25 15.42 7.22
C THR A 345 17.76 16.48 8.18
N TYR A 346 17.04 16.73 9.29
CA TYR A 346 17.51 17.65 10.35
C TYR A 346 18.85 17.19 10.92
N THR A 347 18.97 15.90 11.26
CA THR A 347 20.18 15.32 11.84
C THR A 347 21.39 15.46 10.93
N MET A 348 21.24 15.28 9.62
CA MET A 348 22.33 15.46 8.64
C MET A 348 22.89 16.89 8.63
N VAL A 349 22.01 17.90 8.65
CA VAL A 349 22.45 19.31 8.66
C VAL A 349 23.09 19.67 10.00
N ILE A 350 22.52 19.24 11.12
CA ILE A 350 23.08 19.43 12.47
C ILE A 350 24.47 18.81 12.56
N ASP A 351 24.63 17.55 12.15
CA ASP A 351 25.91 16.85 12.16
C ASP A 351 26.94 17.55 11.26
N GLY A 352 26.53 18.03 10.07
CA GLY A 352 27.37 18.82 9.19
C GLY A 352 27.98 20.04 9.89
N PHE A 353 27.16 20.85 10.57
CA PHE A 353 27.62 22.03 11.32
C PHE A 353 28.48 21.65 12.55
N CYS A 354 28.08 20.63 13.30
CA CYS A 354 28.85 20.14 14.45
C CYS A 354 30.23 19.63 14.05
N LYS A 355 30.36 18.91 12.94
CA LYS A 355 31.63 18.44 12.39
C LYS A 355 32.59 19.57 12.01
N LYS A 356 32.07 20.73 11.57
CA LYS A 356 32.85 21.95 11.27
C LYS A 356 33.07 22.86 12.50
N GLY A 357 32.62 22.45 13.69
CA GLY A 357 32.80 23.21 14.93
C GLY A 357 31.76 24.31 15.16
N ASN A 358 30.76 24.47 14.27
CA ASN A 358 29.68 25.43 14.48
C ASN A 358 28.53 24.79 15.29
N VAL A 359 28.84 24.43 16.54
CA VAL A 359 27.91 23.75 17.44
C VAL A 359 26.72 24.64 17.83
N LYS A 360 26.90 25.96 17.85
CA LYS A 360 25.82 26.93 18.09
C LYS A 360 24.68 26.77 17.09
N MET A 361 25.02 26.64 15.81
CA MET A 361 24.02 26.44 14.76
C MET A 361 23.35 25.06 14.89
N GLY A 362 24.11 24.01 15.23
CA GLY A 362 23.55 22.69 15.52
C GLY A 362 22.47 22.73 16.62
N PHE A 363 22.73 23.42 17.73
CA PHE A 363 21.72 23.59 18.80
C PHE A 363 20.53 24.45 18.40
N LYS A 364 20.71 25.42 17.50
CA LYS A 364 19.59 26.21 16.97
C LYS A 364 18.64 25.32 16.17
N LEU A 365 19.18 24.55 15.23
CA LEU A 365 18.40 23.61 14.39
C LEU A 365 17.76 22.51 15.24
N HIS A 366 18.42 22.01 16.28
CA HIS A 366 17.82 21.05 17.21
C HIS A 366 16.59 21.62 17.93
N LYS A 367 16.61 22.89 18.35
CA LYS A 367 15.44 23.52 18.99
C LYS A 367 14.29 23.70 18.00
N GLU A 368 14.59 24.06 16.76
CA GLU A 368 13.60 24.18 15.68
C GLU A 368 12.94 22.82 15.38
N MET A 369 13.74 21.76 15.32
CA MET A 369 13.26 20.39 15.18
C MET A 369 12.27 19.99 16.30
N GLN A 370 12.56 20.37 17.56
CA GLN A 370 11.66 20.11 18.68
C GLN A 370 10.37 20.95 18.62
N SER A 371 10.43 22.19 18.12
CA SER A 371 9.24 23.03 17.97
C SER A 371 8.31 22.56 16.85
N ASP A 372 8.83 21.81 15.89
CA ASP A 372 8.06 21.21 14.80
C ASP A 372 7.42 19.85 15.17
N ASP A 373 7.31 19.54 16.47
CA ASP A 373 6.78 18.30 17.05
C ASP A 373 7.58 17.01 16.72
N TYR A 374 8.86 17.13 16.34
CA TYR A 374 9.73 15.96 16.17
C TYR A 374 10.44 15.59 17.48
N VAL A 375 10.55 14.28 17.73
CA VAL A 375 11.36 13.73 18.82
C VAL A 375 12.76 13.49 18.26
N PRO A 376 13.79 14.26 18.69
CA PRO A 376 15.15 14.08 18.18
C PRO A 376 15.67 12.67 18.47
N SER A 377 16.23 12.01 17.46
CA SER A 377 16.82 10.70 17.63
C SER A 377 18.12 10.73 18.44
N VAL A 378 18.51 9.57 18.95
CA VAL A 378 19.81 9.36 19.61
C VAL A 378 20.97 9.80 18.71
N VAL A 379 20.81 9.66 17.38
CA VAL A 379 21.80 10.10 16.39
C VAL A 379 21.96 11.62 16.39
N THR A 380 20.86 12.38 16.50
CA THR A 380 20.90 13.85 16.59
C THR A 380 21.68 14.33 17.80
N TYR A 381 21.42 13.74 18.97
CA TYR A 381 22.15 14.10 20.18
C TYR A 381 23.62 13.68 20.12
N ASN A 382 23.93 12.51 19.56
CA ASN A 382 25.31 12.07 19.34
C ASN A 382 26.08 13.05 18.45
N ALA A 383 25.45 13.61 17.41
CA ALA A 383 26.06 14.62 16.56
C ALA A 383 26.39 15.91 17.33
N LEU A 384 25.46 16.39 18.17
CA LEU A 384 25.68 17.55 19.04
C LEU A 384 26.79 17.32 20.08
N MET A 385 26.77 16.17 20.75
CA MET A 385 27.80 15.77 21.73
C MET A 385 29.18 15.70 21.06
N ASN A 386 29.29 15.06 19.89
CA ASN A 386 30.54 14.99 19.14
C ASN A 386 31.06 16.40 18.79
N GLY A 387 30.16 17.30 18.39
CA GLY A 387 30.50 18.71 18.18
C GLY A 387 31.07 19.39 19.44
N LEU A 388 30.42 19.20 20.59
CA LEU A 388 30.88 19.77 21.88
C LEU A 388 32.24 19.20 22.31
N CYS A 389 32.44 17.89 22.16
CA CYS A 389 33.72 17.23 22.45
C CYS A 389 34.85 17.79 21.58
N LYS A 390 34.60 18.03 20.29
CA LYS A 390 35.58 18.64 19.37
C LYS A 390 35.96 20.08 19.75
N LEU A 391 35.05 20.82 20.38
CA LEU A 391 35.32 22.15 20.93
C LEU A 391 35.97 22.12 22.33
N GLY A 392 36.25 20.93 22.88
CA GLY A 392 36.79 20.75 24.24
C GLY A 392 35.77 21.03 25.36
N GLN A 393 34.48 21.15 25.04
CA GLN A 393 33.43 21.47 26.00
C GLN A 393 32.85 20.22 26.67
N MET A 394 33.71 19.42 27.32
CA MET A 394 33.34 18.11 27.88
C MET A 394 32.21 18.17 28.91
N LYS A 395 32.15 19.23 29.75
CA LYS A 395 31.07 19.41 30.73
C LYS A 395 29.70 19.57 30.06
N ASN A 396 29.63 20.30 28.95
CA ASN A 396 28.38 20.50 28.23
C ASN A 396 27.94 19.20 27.53
N ALA A 397 28.90 18.40 27.04
CA ALA A 397 28.60 17.10 26.44
C ALA A 397 28.04 16.12 27.49
N ASP A 398 28.63 16.10 28.69
CA ASP A 398 28.18 15.28 29.82
C ASP A 398 26.76 15.67 30.30
N MET A 399 26.48 16.98 30.39
CA MET A 399 25.13 17.47 30.66
C MET A 399 24.11 17.05 29.60
N LEU A 400 24.49 17.07 28.31
CA LEU A 400 23.61 16.64 27.23
C LEU A 400 23.33 15.14 27.29
N LEU A 401 24.33 14.32 27.62
CA LEU A 401 24.18 12.88 27.81
C LEU A 401 23.20 12.56 28.95
N HIS A 402 23.32 13.27 30.08
CA HIS A 402 22.41 13.11 31.22
C HIS A 402 20.98 13.57 30.94
N ALA A 403 20.77 14.46 29.97
CA ALA A 403 19.43 14.89 29.57
C ALA A 403 18.73 13.89 28.61
N MET A 404 19.48 12.94 28.05
CA MET A 404 18.94 11.90 27.15
C MET A 404 18.51 10.62 27.88
N ILE A 405 19.11 10.35 29.05
CA ILE A 405 18.83 9.20 29.93
C ILE A 405 17.67 9.58 30.86
#